data_AF-I7M6Q0-F1
#
_entry.id   AF-I7M6Q0-F1
#
_cell.length_a   1.000
_cell.length_b   1.000
_cell.length_c   1.000
_cell.angle_alpha   90.00
_cell.angle_beta   90.00
_cell.angle_gamma   90.00
#
_symmetry.space_group_name_H-M   'P 1'
#
loop_
_entity.id
_entity.type
_entity.pdbx_description
1 polymer ?
#
loop_
_entity_poly.entity_id
_entity_poly.type
_entity_poly.pdbx_seq_one_letter_code
_entity_poly.pdbx_strand_id
1 'polypeptide(L)'
;MTDNKNKVITWLELMKHTTKHDCWILVDDKVFDVTTYLAEHPGGDDILLKCSGRDSTQQFRDVNHTDYAVSLRDQRLIGVIEQGEQPQEYKEWLQKTAKQNNKYTWAQVKQHNKQGDSWVVIDGKVYDLSAYIEKHPGGPSPILARAGKDATRAFEEAKHPKSAYVEREDLQIGVVYGPQEPETSNKEGGFSVVHIILALLLAAIGYYFFVQNK
;
A
#
# COMPACT_ATOMS: atom_id res chain seq x y z
N MET A 1 -9.73 40.34 -0.15
CA MET A 1 -8.80 39.21 0.03
C MET A 1 -8.83 38.88 1.51
N THR A 2 -9.58 37.86 1.88
CA THR A 2 -9.92 37.56 3.28
C THR A 2 -8.71 37.00 4.04
N ASP A 3 -8.64 37.37 5.32
CA ASP A 3 -7.58 37.17 6.30
C ASP A 3 -7.41 35.70 6.73
N ASN A 4 -7.28 34.79 5.74
CA ASN A 4 -7.34 33.34 5.93
C ASN A 4 -6.06 32.74 6.56
N LYS A 5 -4.98 33.54 6.69
CA LYS A 5 -3.68 33.08 7.23
C LYS A 5 -3.71 32.82 8.75
N ASN A 6 -4.69 33.36 9.45
CA ASN A 6 -4.89 33.18 10.89
C ASN A 6 -5.96 32.12 11.22
N LYS A 7 -6.46 31.37 10.22
CA LYS A 7 -7.41 30.29 10.46
C LYS A 7 -6.73 29.21 11.29
N VAL A 8 -7.35 28.85 12.42
CA VAL A 8 -6.95 27.68 13.21
C VAL A 8 -7.57 26.44 12.58
N ILE A 9 -6.74 25.46 12.26
CA ILE A 9 -7.13 24.16 11.70
C ILE A 9 -6.93 23.11 12.79
N THR A 10 -7.91 22.26 13.02
CA THR A 10 -7.81 21.18 14.00
C THR A 10 -7.05 19.98 13.42
N TRP A 11 -6.45 19.13 14.27
CA TRP A 11 -5.82 17.88 13.83
C TRP A 11 -6.80 16.95 13.09
N LEU A 12 -8.05 16.90 13.55
CA LEU A 12 -9.11 16.10 12.93
C LEU A 12 -9.57 16.65 11.59
N GLU A 13 -9.41 17.95 11.36
CA GLU A 13 -9.65 18.53 10.04
C GLU A 13 -8.49 18.21 9.11
N LEU A 14 -7.25 18.46 9.56
CA LEU A 14 -6.04 18.17 8.78
C LEU A 14 -6.06 16.75 8.19
N MET A 15 -6.39 15.74 8.99
CA MET A 15 -6.36 14.33 8.55
C MET A 15 -7.33 13.95 7.44
N LYS A 16 -8.30 14.82 7.07
CA LYS A 16 -9.25 14.56 6.00
C LYS A 16 -8.69 14.85 4.61
N HIS A 17 -7.65 15.68 4.53
CA HIS A 17 -7.12 16.23 3.28
C HIS A 17 -5.93 15.40 2.78
N THR A 18 -6.22 14.17 2.33
CA THR A 18 -5.19 13.15 2.02
C THR A 18 -5.17 12.66 0.57
N THR A 19 -5.81 13.36 -0.36
CA THR A 19 -6.03 12.89 -1.74
C THR A 19 -5.40 13.78 -2.78
N LYS A 20 -5.25 13.29 -4.03
CA LYS A 20 -4.72 14.11 -5.14
C LYS A 20 -5.54 15.37 -5.46
N HIS A 21 -6.79 15.41 -5.04
CA HIS A 21 -7.68 16.54 -5.29
C HIS A 21 -7.95 17.35 -4.01
N ASP A 22 -7.35 16.95 -2.90
CA ASP A 22 -7.52 17.56 -1.59
C ASP A 22 -6.36 17.13 -0.69
N CYS A 23 -5.24 17.84 -0.78
CA CYS A 23 -3.96 17.46 -0.16
C CYS A 23 -3.42 18.60 0.71
N TRP A 24 -3.52 18.44 2.02
CA TRP A 24 -2.93 19.39 2.96
C TRP A 24 -1.75 18.78 3.70
N ILE A 25 -0.72 19.57 3.95
CA ILE A 25 0.44 19.17 4.76
C ILE A 25 0.64 20.19 5.88
N LEU A 26 1.19 19.73 7.01
CA LEU A 26 1.63 20.60 8.08
C LEU A 26 3.17 20.67 8.09
N VAL A 27 3.71 21.88 8.14
CA VAL A 27 5.14 22.15 8.31
C VAL A 27 5.31 23.34 9.25
N ASP A 28 6.09 23.18 10.32
CA ASP A 28 6.38 24.25 11.30
C ASP A 28 5.09 24.92 11.85
N ASP A 29 4.15 24.10 12.35
CA ASP A 29 2.84 24.52 12.91
C ASP A 29 1.90 25.24 11.92
N LYS A 30 2.27 25.31 10.65
CA LYS A 30 1.48 25.92 9.57
C LYS A 30 0.92 24.85 8.66
N VAL A 31 -0.30 25.05 8.20
CA VAL A 31 -0.98 24.14 7.27
C VAL A 31 -1.01 24.74 5.88
N PHE A 32 -0.65 23.94 4.89
CA PHE A 32 -0.53 24.33 3.50
C PHE A 32 -1.41 23.46 2.62
N ASP A 33 -2.20 24.08 1.74
CA ASP A 33 -2.91 23.37 0.69
C ASP A 33 -2.00 23.20 -0.53
N VAL A 34 -1.51 21.98 -0.74
CA VAL A 34 -0.58 21.67 -1.83
C VAL A 34 -1.26 20.98 -3.01
N THR A 35 -2.60 20.92 -3.02
CA THR A 35 -3.39 20.25 -4.06
C THR A 35 -2.97 20.65 -5.47
N THR A 36 -2.86 21.95 -5.73
CA THR A 36 -2.51 22.50 -7.05
C THR A 36 -1.02 22.38 -7.40
N TYR A 37 -0.18 21.98 -6.42
CA TYR A 37 1.28 21.89 -6.59
C TYR A 37 1.79 20.47 -6.76
N LEU A 38 0.95 19.46 -6.51
CA LEU A 38 1.34 18.05 -6.56
C LEU A 38 2.14 17.69 -7.81
N ALA A 39 1.64 18.07 -9.00
CA ALA A 39 2.27 17.75 -10.28
C ALA A 39 3.53 18.58 -10.59
N GLU A 40 3.71 19.72 -9.91
CA GLU A 40 4.84 20.63 -10.10
C GLU A 40 5.97 20.38 -9.10
N HIS A 41 5.73 19.55 -8.09
CA HIS A 41 6.71 19.24 -7.05
C HIS A 41 7.88 18.44 -7.63
N PRO A 42 9.14 18.95 -7.60
CA PRO A 42 10.28 18.26 -8.19
C PRO A 42 10.59 16.89 -7.60
N GLY A 43 10.17 16.62 -6.36
CA GLY A 43 10.29 15.31 -5.71
C GLY A 43 9.19 14.30 -6.08
N GLY A 44 8.26 14.68 -6.97
CA GLY A 44 7.08 13.89 -7.34
C GLY A 44 5.89 14.10 -6.39
N ASP A 45 4.68 13.82 -6.90
CA ASP A 45 3.42 13.93 -6.16
C ASP A 45 3.31 12.89 -5.03
N ASP A 46 3.85 11.69 -5.25
CA ASP A 46 3.85 10.58 -4.28
C ASP A 46 4.45 10.96 -2.92
N ILE A 47 5.45 11.84 -2.88
CA ILE A 47 6.07 12.27 -1.62
C ILE A 47 5.13 13.18 -0.83
N LEU A 48 4.45 14.12 -1.50
CA LEU A 48 3.48 15.01 -0.87
C LEU A 48 2.22 14.24 -0.44
N LEU A 49 1.77 13.27 -1.24
CA LEU A 49 0.63 12.41 -0.88
C LEU A 49 0.92 11.57 0.37
N LYS A 50 2.16 11.10 0.57
CA LYS A 50 2.54 10.42 1.83
C LYS A 50 2.57 11.36 3.04
N CYS A 51 2.85 12.63 2.81
CA CYS A 51 2.86 13.70 3.81
C CYS A 51 1.46 14.25 4.12
N SER A 52 0.48 13.95 3.27
CA SER A 52 -0.86 14.53 3.36
C SER A 52 -1.60 14.15 4.65
N GLY A 53 -2.29 15.12 5.23
CA GLY A 53 -2.97 15.02 6.53
C GLY A 53 -2.02 14.89 7.73
N ARG A 54 -0.71 15.10 7.55
CA ARG A 54 0.31 14.86 8.59
C ARG A 54 1.19 16.07 8.87
N ASP A 55 1.74 16.07 10.08
CA ASP A 55 2.96 16.82 10.38
C ASP A 55 4.13 16.22 9.60
N SER A 56 4.61 17.00 8.63
CA SER A 56 5.69 16.66 7.72
C SER A 56 6.90 17.58 7.92
N THR A 57 6.98 18.21 9.10
CA THR A 57 8.04 19.17 9.45
C THR A 57 9.42 18.55 9.32
N GLN A 58 9.62 17.34 9.87
CA GLN A 58 10.92 16.68 9.81
C GLN A 58 11.30 16.34 8.36
N GLN A 59 10.35 15.77 7.60
CA GLN A 59 10.53 15.41 6.19
C GLN A 59 10.88 16.63 5.34
N PHE A 60 10.25 17.77 5.60
CA PHE A 60 10.56 19.03 4.92
C PHE A 60 11.97 19.54 5.24
N ARG A 61 12.39 19.46 6.50
CA ARG A 61 13.70 19.91 6.98
C ARG A 61 14.84 19.02 6.49
N ASP A 62 14.62 17.70 6.44
CA ASP A 62 15.63 16.71 6.02
C ASP A 62 16.08 16.89 4.56
N VAL A 63 15.19 17.40 3.71
CA VAL A 63 15.47 17.65 2.28
C VAL A 63 16.28 18.94 2.07
N ASN A 64 16.30 19.85 3.05
CA ASN A 64 16.95 21.16 2.96
C ASN A 64 16.53 21.96 1.70
N HIS A 65 15.23 22.24 1.61
CA HIS A 65 14.64 23.01 0.50
C HIS A 65 15.29 24.40 0.34
N THR A 66 15.37 24.88 -0.91
CA THR A 66 15.87 26.23 -1.21
C THR A 66 14.90 27.30 -0.72
N ASP A 67 15.40 28.52 -0.49
CA ASP A 67 14.55 29.68 -0.12
C ASP A 67 13.42 29.93 -1.13
N TYR A 68 13.68 29.65 -2.41
CA TYR A 68 12.65 29.72 -3.44
C TYR A 68 11.53 28.70 -3.19
N ALA A 69 11.86 27.44 -2.88
CA ALA A 69 10.87 26.42 -2.56
C ALA A 69 10.10 26.75 -1.26
N VAL A 70 10.77 27.33 -0.26
CA VAL A 70 10.12 27.87 0.95
C VAL A 70 9.13 28.97 0.60
N SER A 71 9.49 29.90 -0.29
CA SER A 71 8.59 30.97 -0.72
C SER A 71 7.37 30.45 -1.49
N LEU A 72 7.53 29.39 -2.30
CA LEU A 72 6.43 28.72 -2.99
C LEU A 72 5.49 28.04 -2.00
N ARG A 73 6.02 27.39 -0.95
CA ARG A 73 5.21 26.83 0.14
C ARG A 73 4.38 27.92 0.81
N ASP A 74 4.97 29.06 1.14
CA ASP A 74 4.30 30.14 1.88
C ASP A 74 3.12 30.78 1.12
N GLN A 75 3.11 30.71 -0.22
CA GLN A 75 1.96 31.12 -1.04
C GLN A 75 0.73 30.22 -0.84
N ARG A 76 0.93 29.02 -0.30
CA ARG A 76 -0.10 27.98 -0.10
C ARG A 76 -0.57 27.88 1.35
N LEU A 77 -0.15 28.81 2.20
CA LEU A 77 -0.55 28.87 3.60
C LEU A 77 -2.06 29.09 3.71
N ILE A 78 -2.74 28.18 4.40
CA ILE A 78 -4.20 28.25 4.64
C ILE A 78 -4.56 28.41 6.11
N GLY A 79 -3.58 28.34 7.02
CA GLY A 79 -3.81 28.51 8.45
C GLY A 79 -2.67 27.96 9.32
N VAL A 80 -2.92 27.93 10.62
CA VAL A 80 -2.05 27.34 11.65
C VAL A 80 -2.77 26.19 12.32
N ILE A 81 -2.02 25.19 12.78
CA ILE A 81 -2.60 24.06 13.50
C ILE A 81 -3.01 24.50 14.92
N GLU A 82 -4.08 23.91 15.44
CA GLU A 82 -4.45 24.05 16.84
C GLU A 82 -3.30 23.63 17.76
N GLN A 83 -3.09 24.42 18.82
CA GLN A 83 -2.04 24.18 19.80
C GLN A 83 -2.51 23.19 20.86
N GLY A 84 -1.61 22.33 21.32
CA GLY A 84 -1.90 21.33 22.35
C GLY A 84 -1.58 19.92 21.90
N GLU A 85 -2.05 18.94 22.67
CA GLU A 85 -1.82 17.53 22.37
C GLU A 85 -2.67 17.08 21.18
N GLN A 86 -2.09 16.25 20.30
CA GLN A 86 -2.84 15.60 19.24
C GLN A 86 -3.98 14.73 19.81
N PRO A 87 -5.21 14.85 19.28
CA PRO A 87 -6.32 13.99 19.68
C PRO A 87 -6.01 12.51 19.48
N GLN A 88 -6.58 11.66 20.35
CA GLN A 88 -6.37 10.21 20.28
C GLN A 88 -6.80 9.64 18.92
N GLU A 89 -7.92 10.10 18.37
CA GLU A 89 -8.42 9.70 17.05
C GLU A 89 -7.39 9.98 15.92
N TYR A 90 -6.70 11.12 15.99
CA TYR A 90 -5.64 11.46 15.03
C TYR A 90 -4.44 10.49 15.15
N LYS A 91 -4.03 10.18 16.39
CA LYS A 91 -2.94 9.23 16.65
C LYS A 91 -3.28 7.82 16.16
N GLU A 92 -4.51 7.37 16.37
CA GLU A 92 -5.00 6.07 15.89
C GLU A 92 -5.04 6.04 14.36
N TRP A 93 -5.49 7.12 13.72
CA TRP A 93 -5.45 7.26 12.27
C TRP A 93 -4.02 7.19 11.73
N LEU A 94 -3.04 7.85 12.37
CA LEU A 94 -1.63 7.76 11.98
C LEU A 94 -1.10 6.33 12.03
N GLN A 95 -1.42 5.59 13.10
CA GLN A 95 -1.01 4.19 13.26
C GLN A 95 -1.67 3.28 12.22
N LYS A 96 -2.98 3.43 12.01
CA LYS A 96 -3.76 2.67 11.03
C LYS A 96 -3.21 2.87 9.62
N THR A 97 -3.03 4.12 9.20
CA THR A 97 -2.54 4.44 7.85
C THR A 97 -1.07 4.05 7.65
N ALA A 98 -0.23 4.11 8.70
CA ALA A 98 1.12 3.56 8.63
C ALA A 98 1.09 2.05 8.40
N LYS A 99 0.24 1.32 9.16
CA LYS A 99 0.02 -0.12 8.97
C LYS A 99 -0.43 -0.42 7.54
N GLN A 100 -1.48 0.24 7.05
CA GLN A 100 -2.02 0.05 5.70
C GLN A 100 -0.99 0.27 4.57
N ASN A 101 0.08 1.02 4.83
CA ASN A 101 1.17 1.29 3.89
C ASN A 101 2.39 0.37 4.06
N ASN A 102 2.36 -0.58 5.00
CA ASN A 102 3.41 -1.60 5.11
C ASN A 102 3.56 -2.34 3.79
N LYS A 103 4.80 -2.66 3.44
CA LYS A 103 5.13 -3.36 2.20
C LYS A 103 5.44 -4.82 2.51
N TYR A 104 4.71 -5.73 1.88
CA TYR A 104 4.94 -7.17 1.99
C TYR A 104 5.32 -7.79 0.66
N THR A 105 6.26 -8.73 0.70
CA THR A 105 6.55 -9.60 -0.44
C THR A 105 5.53 -10.73 -0.53
N TRP A 106 5.34 -11.31 -1.71
CA TRP A 106 4.55 -12.53 -1.87
C TRP A 106 5.06 -13.69 -1.02
N ALA A 107 6.37 -13.78 -0.78
CA ALA A 107 6.95 -14.80 0.08
C ALA A 107 6.47 -14.67 1.53
N GLN A 108 6.32 -13.44 2.04
CA GLN A 108 5.75 -13.19 3.36
C GLN A 108 4.25 -13.50 3.37
N VAL A 109 3.49 -12.99 2.40
CA VAL A 109 2.04 -13.24 2.32
C VAL A 109 1.72 -14.74 2.30
N LYS A 110 2.47 -15.55 1.54
CA LYS A 110 2.28 -17.01 1.42
C LYS A 110 2.43 -17.79 2.73
N GLN A 111 3.07 -17.21 3.74
CA GLN A 111 3.22 -17.85 5.06
C GLN A 111 1.90 -17.83 5.86
N HIS A 112 1.00 -16.90 5.56
CA HIS A 112 -0.26 -16.67 6.27
C HIS A 112 -1.43 -17.33 5.50
N ASN A 113 -1.45 -18.67 5.52
CA ASN A 113 -2.29 -19.48 4.63
C ASN A 113 -3.24 -20.47 5.34
N LYS A 114 -3.54 -20.27 6.62
CA LYS A 114 -4.30 -21.22 7.45
C LYS A 114 -5.35 -20.54 8.32
N GLN A 115 -6.26 -21.32 8.89
CA GLN A 115 -7.28 -20.78 9.80
C GLN A 115 -6.62 -20.16 11.04
N GLY A 116 -7.08 -18.96 11.42
CA GLY A 116 -6.48 -18.16 12.49
C GLY A 116 -5.17 -17.46 12.11
N ASP A 117 -4.68 -17.63 10.88
CA ASP A 117 -3.50 -16.98 10.31
C ASP A 117 -3.63 -16.92 8.78
N SER A 118 -4.56 -16.07 8.32
CA SER A 118 -5.05 -16.06 6.94
C SER A 118 -4.97 -14.66 6.37
N TRP A 119 -4.00 -14.43 5.49
CA TRP A 119 -3.91 -13.20 4.72
C TRP A 119 -4.38 -13.44 3.29
N VAL A 120 -4.92 -12.42 2.66
CA VAL A 120 -5.25 -12.43 1.23
C VAL A 120 -4.79 -11.13 0.59
N VAL A 121 -4.52 -11.18 -0.72
CA VAL A 121 -4.30 -9.98 -1.53
C VAL A 121 -5.54 -9.68 -2.35
N ILE A 122 -6.05 -8.46 -2.28
CA ILE A 122 -7.13 -7.99 -3.15
C ILE A 122 -6.73 -6.64 -3.71
N ASP A 123 -6.63 -6.53 -5.03
CA ASP A 123 -6.24 -5.31 -5.73
C ASP A 123 -4.89 -4.75 -5.23
N GLY A 124 -3.91 -5.66 -5.08
CA GLY A 124 -2.56 -5.33 -4.58
C GLY A 124 -2.47 -4.95 -3.09
N LYS A 125 -3.59 -4.84 -2.38
CA LYS A 125 -3.64 -4.61 -0.92
C LYS A 125 -3.63 -5.92 -0.16
N VAL A 126 -2.92 -5.97 0.97
CA VAL A 126 -2.83 -7.14 1.85
C VAL A 126 -3.82 -6.98 2.99
N TYR A 127 -4.68 -7.98 3.20
CA TYR A 127 -5.68 -8.00 4.26
C TYR A 127 -5.43 -9.15 5.21
N ASP A 128 -5.50 -8.88 6.51
CA ASP A 128 -5.45 -9.91 7.54
C ASP A 128 -6.87 -10.31 7.94
N LEU A 129 -7.28 -11.52 7.53
CA LEU A 129 -8.61 -12.06 7.79
C LEU A 129 -8.62 -13.05 8.95
N SER A 130 -7.51 -13.20 9.68
CA SER A 130 -7.34 -14.22 10.72
C SER A 130 -8.44 -14.21 11.77
N ALA A 131 -8.84 -13.01 12.23
CA ALA A 131 -9.91 -12.83 13.21
C ALA A 131 -11.30 -12.67 12.57
N TYR A 132 -11.37 -12.44 11.25
CA TYR A 132 -12.62 -12.20 10.52
C TYR A 132 -13.20 -13.47 9.90
N ILE A 133 -12.38 -14.50 9.67
CA ILE A 133 -12.74 -15.67 8.87
C ILE A 133 -14.01 -16.40 9.35
N GLU A 134 -14.22 -16.48 10.66
CA GLU A 134 -15.41 -17.09 11.28
C GLU A 134 -16.68 -16.22 11.16
N LYS A 135 -16.50 -14.90 10.97
CA LYS A 135 -17.59 -13.93 10.84
C LYS A 135 -18.02 -13.73 9.39
N HIS A 136 -17.27 -14.28 8.43
CA HIS A 136 -17.53 -14.12 7.02
C HIS A 136 -18.88 -14.78 6.63
N PRO A 137 -19.85 -14.05 6.04
CA PRO A 137 -21.18 -14.60 5.73
C PRO A 137 -21.19 -15.83 4.80
N GLY A 138 -20.16 -16.00 3.96
CA GLY A 138 -19.98 -17.18 3.12
C GLY A 138 -19.30 -18.37 3.81
N GLY A 139 -19.09 -18.28 5.12
CA GLY A 139 -18.28 -19.22 5.89
C GLY A 139 -16.77 -19.05 5.67
N PRO A 140 -15.94 -19.84 6.37
CA PRO A 140 -14.48 -19.72 6.31
C PRO A 140 -13.88 -20.28 5.00
N SER A 141 -14.53 -21.25 4.36
CA SER A 141 -13.97 -22.00 3.21
C SER A 141 -13.55 -21.13 2.01
N PRO A 142 -14.33 -20.13 1.57
CA PRO A 142 -13.92 -19.26 0.45
C PRO A 142 -12.65 -18.45 0.74
N ILE A 143 -12.46 -18.00 1.99
CA ILE A 143 -11.27 -17.29 2.43
C ILE A 143 -10.08 -18.25 2.51
N LEU A 144 -10.24 -19.41 3.16
CA LEU A 144 -9.19 -20.42 3.28
C LEU A 144 -8.66 -20.90 1.92
N ALA A 145 -9.53 -21.04 0.92
CA ALA A 145 -9.12 -21.42 -0.44
C ALA A 145 -8.13 -20.41 -1.09
N ARG A 146 -8.16 -19.16 -0.62
CA ARG A 146 -7.35 -18.04 -1.13
C ARG A 146 -6.32 -17.52 -0.12
N ALA A 147 -6.21 -18.12 1.06
CA ALA A 147 -5.24 -17.71 2.07
C ALA A 147 -3.80 -17.82 1.51
N GLY A 148 -3.02 -16.76 1.69
CA GLY A 148 -1.67 -16.58 1.16
C GLY A 148 -1.59 -16.27 -0.34
N LYS A 149 -2.70 -15.93 -1.02
CA LYS A 149 -2.78 -15.76 -2.49
C LYS A 149 -3.50 -14.47 -2.90
N ASP A 150 -3.46 -14.16 -4.19
CA ASP A 150 -4.39 -13.19 -4.80
C ASP A 150 -5.83 -13.73 -4.81
N ALA A 151 -6.74 -12.95 -4.23
CA ALA A 151 -8.16 -13.19 -4.12
C ALA A 151 -9.00 -12.17 -4.91
N THR A 152 -8.38 -11.26 -5.68
CA THR A 152 -9.06 -10.14 -6.37
C THR A 152 -10.21 -10.62 -7.22
N ARG A 153 -9.94 -11.54 -8.16
CA ARG A 153 -10.98 -12.09 -9.04
C ARG A 153 -12.08 -12.80 -8.27
N ALA A 154 -11.71 -13.59 -7.26
CA ALA A 154 -12.67 -14.32 -6.44
C ALA A 154 -13.59 -13.37 -5.64
N PHE A 155 -13.04 -12.25 -5.15
CA PHE A 155 -13.79 -11.24 -4.43
C PHE A 155 -14.78 -10.50 -5.33
N GLU A 156 -14.38 -10.17 -6.55
CA GLU A 156 -15.22 -9.48 -7.55
C GLU A 156 -16.34 -10.39 -8.08
N GLU A 157 -16.02 -11.64 -8.45
CA GLU A 157 -16.99 -12.60 -9.00
C GLU A 157 -18.07 -13.00 -7.97
N ALA A 158 -17.75 -12.95 -6.68
CA ALA A 158 -18.70 -13.26 -5.60
C ALA A 158 -19.80 -12.19 -5.41
N LYS A 159 -19.69 -11.02 -6.08
CA LYS A 159 -20.69 -9.93 -6.02
C LYS A 159 -21.04 -9.49 -4.59
N HIS A 160 -20.01 -9.23 -3.79
CA HIS A 160 -20.17 -8.75 -2.41
C HIS A 160 -20.98 -7.44 -2.33
N PRO A 161 -21.74 -7.21 -1.24
CA PRO A 161 -22.41 -5.93 -1.01
C PRO A 161 -21.40 -4.80 -0.82
N LYS A 162 -21.81 -3.55 -1.08
CA LYS A 162 -20.95 -2.36 -0.90
C LYS A 162 -20.36 -2.25 0.50
N SER A 163 -21.08 -2.69 1.53
CA SER A 163 -20.58 -2.71 2.91
C SER A 163 -19.31 -3.53 3.08
N ALA A 164 -19.17 -4.66 2.38
CA ALA A 164 -17.96 -5.49 2.44
C ALA A 164 -16.71 -4.77 1.89
N TYR A 165 -16.89 -3.87 0.91
CA TYR A 165 -15.79 -3.04 0.38
C TYR A 165 -15.36 -1.97 1.38
N VAL A 166 -16.26 -1.51 2.25
CA VAL A 166 -15.94 -0.55 3.32
C VAL A 166 -15.29 -1.27 4.50
N GLU A 167 -15.90 -2.37 4.96
CA GLU A 167 -15.43 -3.15 6.11
C GLU A 167 -14.02 -3.72 5.90
N ARG A 168 -13.67 -4.14 4.68
CA ARG A 168 -12.33 -4.68 4.41
C ARG A 168 -11.23 -3.64 4.58
N GLU A 169 -11.50 -2.35 4.42
CA GLU A 169 -10.44 -1.31 4.53
C GLU A 169 -9.85 -1.28 5.95
N ASP A 170 -10.63 -1.65 6.97
CA ASP A 170 -10.15 -1.78 8.35
C ASP A 170 -9.26 -3.01 8.56
N LEU A 171 -9.38 -4.01 7.67
CA LEU A 171 -8.59 -5.24 7.69
C LEU A 171 -7.31 -5.12 6.86
N GLN A 172 -7.13 -4.03 6.10
CA GLN A 172 -5.92 -3.80 5.33
C GLN A 172 -4.73 -3.61 6.28
N ILE A 173 -3.69 -4.41 6.06
CA ILE A 173 -2.46 -4.37 6.84
C ILE A 173 -1.24 -3.92 6.04
N GLY A 174 -1.39 -3.70 4.74
CA GLY A 174 -0.31 -3.29 3.85
C GLY A 174 -0.65 -3.39 2.36
N VAL A 175 0.39 -3.33 1.54
CA VAL A 175 0.37 -3.56 0.09
C VAL A 175 1.42 -4.58 -0.30
N VAL A 176 1.16 -5.36 -1.35
CA VAL A 176 2.13 -6.31 -1.88
C VAL A 176 3.10 -5.59 -2.82
N TYR A 177 4.38 -5.96 -2.80
CA TYR A 177 5.39 -5.43 -3.71
C TYR A 177 6.37 -6.51 -4.17
N GLY A 178 7.07 -6.22 -5.28
CA GLY A 178 8.01 -7.15 -5.91
C GLY A 178 7.43 -7.83 -7.16
N PRO A 179 8.12 -8.84 -7.73
CA PRO A 179 7.61 -9.57 -8.89
C PRO A 179 6.21 -10.12 -8.58
N GLN A 180 5.33 -10.13 -9.59
CA GLN A 180 3.96 -10.62 -9.44
C GLN A 180 3.94 -12.01 -8.82
N GLU A 181 2.84 -12.37 -8.15
CA GLU A 181 2.65 -13.72 -7.65
C GLU A 181 3.04 -14.67 -8.79
N PRO A 182 4.00 -15.58 -8.61
CA PRO A 182 4.33 -16.51 -9.68
C PRO A 182 3.04 -17.20 -10.03
N GLU A 183 2.56 -17.01 -11.26
CA GLU A 183 1.32 -17.62 -11.71
C GLU A 183 1.39 -19.08 -11.31
N THR A 184 0.51 -19.51 -10.40
CA THR A 184 0.32 -20.94 -10.21
C THR A 184 -0.21 -21.42 -11.54
N SER A 185 0.67 -21.97 -12.36
CA SER A 185 0.32 -22.52 -13.65
C SER A 185 -0.74 -23.58 -13.38
N ASN A 186 -2.00 -23.23 -13.61
CA ASN A 186 -3.00 -24.20 -14.01
C ASN A 186 -2.63 -24.64 -15.43
N LYS A 187 -1.54 -25.40 -15.52
CA LYS A 187 -1.35 -26.37 -16.59
C LYS A 187 -1.77 -27.68 -15.99
N GLU A 188 -3.01 -28.07 -16.25
CA GLU A 188 -3.29 -29.49 -16.43
C GLU A 188 -2.25 -30.02 -17.43
N GLY A 189 -1.38 -30.92 -16.97
CA GLY A 189 -0.47 -31.72 -17.79
C GLY A 189 0.48 -30.97 -18.73
N GLY A 190 1.72 -30.72 -18.29
CA GLY A 190 2.81 -30.44 -19.23
C GLY A 190 4.09 -29.95 -18.56
N PHE A 191 5.09 -30.83 -18.50
CA PHE A 191 6.45 -30.47 -18.08
C PHE A 191 6.92 -29.19 -18.81
N SER A 192 7.47 -28.25 -18.05
CA SER A 192 7.99 -26.99 -18.58
C SER A 192 8.98 -27.26 -19.71
N VAL A 193 8.71 -26.72 -20.90
CA VAL A 193 9.53 -26.90 -22.13
C VAL A 193 11.00 -26.53 -21.86
N VAL A 194 11.26 -25.59 -20.93
CA VAL A 194 12.60 -25.19 -20.49
C VAL A 194 13.35 -26.33 -19.80
N HIS A 195 12.67 -27.16 -18.99
CA HIS A 195 13.29 -28.28 -18.28
C HIS A 195 13.52 -29.49 -19.21
N ILE A 196 12.64 -29.71 -20.20
CA ILE A 196 12.84 -30.77 -21.20
C ILE A 196 14.05 -30.44 -22.10
N ILE A 197 14.18 -29.18 -22.56
CA ILE A 197 15.32 -28.77 -23.38
C ILE A 197 16.63 -28.87 -22.59
N LEU A 198 16.65 -28.46 -21.31
CA LEU A 198 17.85 -28.55 -20.48
C LEU A 198 18.26 -30.01 -20.19
N ALA A 199 17.29 -30.90 -19.95
CA ALA A 199 17.55 -32.32 -19.73
C ALA A 199 18.11 -33.01 -20.99
N LEU A 200 17.59 -32.67 -22.18
CA LEU A 200 18.10 -33.20 -23.45
C LEU A 200 19.50 -32.68 -23.78
N LEU A 201 19.81 -31.41 -23.47
CA LEU A 201 21.16 -30.86 -23.65
C LEU A 201 22.19 -31.51 -22.72
N LEU A 202 21.84 -31.73 -21.45
CA LEU A 202 22.74 -32.41 -20.51
C LEU A 202 22.95 -33.89 -20.87
N ALA A 203 21.91 -34.59 -21.34
CA ALA A 203 22.04 -35.96 -21.83
C ALA A 203 22.91 -36.05 -23.09
N ALA A 204 22.77 -35.11 -24.03
CA ALA A 204 23.59 -35.06 -25.24
C ALA A 204 25.06 -34.76 -24.93
N ILE A 205 25.33 -33.84 -23.99
CA ILE A 205 26.69 -33.51 -23.53
C ILE A 205 27.30 -34.72 -22.80
N GLY A 206 26.55 -35.35 -21.88
CA GLY A 206 27.00 -36.56 -21.19
C GLY A 206 27.31 -37.72 -22.15
N TYR A 207 26.47 -37.94 -23.16
CA TYR A 207 26.71 -38.94 -24.20
C TYR A 207 27.93 -38.62 -25.06
N TYR A 208 28.12 -37.36 -25.47
CA TYR A 208 29.29 -36.92 -26.23
C TYR A 208 30.59 -37.20 -25.48
N PHE A 209 30.65 -36.86 -24.18
CA PHE A 209 31.82 -37.15 -23.35
C PHE A 209 32.03 -38.64 -23.08
N PHE A 210 30.96 -39.43 -22.96
CA PHE A 210 31.05 -40.88 -22.82
C PHE A 210 31.59 -41.58 -24.08
N VAL A 211 31.23 -41.10 -25.28
CA VAL A 211 31.75 -41.64 -26.55
C VAL A 211 33.21 -41.22 -26.79
N GLN A 212 33.61 -40.01 -26.42
CA GLN A 212 34.98 -39.52 -26.58
C GLN A 212 35.98 -40.16 -25.60
N ASN A 213 35.54 -40.59 -24.42
CA ASN A 213 36.35 -41.35 -23.46
C ASN A 213 36.24 -42.88 -23.64
N LYS A 214 35.77 -43.27 -24.84
CA LYS A 214 35.78 -44.56 -25.57
C LYS A 214 37.09 -45.30 -25.72
#